data_AF-A0A3A0VNT5-F1
#
_entry.id   AF-A0A3A0VNT5-F1
#
_cell.length_a   1.000
_cell.length_b   1.000
_cell.length_c   1.000
_cell.angle_alpha   90.00
_cell.angle_beta   90.00
_cell.angle_gamma   90.00
#
_symmetry.space_group_name_H-M   'P 1'
#
loop_
_entity.id
_entity.type
_entity.pdbx_description
1 polymer ?
#
loop_
_entity_poly.entity_id
_entity_poly.type
_entity_poly.pdbx_seq_one_letter_code
_entity_poly.pdbx_strand_id
1 'polypeptide(L)'
;MKQSFIKIGEGLTDLFEFNTLIEYNYARIDYIVYFHTPTSEHQRSSVAIIMKPTSGLHFQAMYIMINALNYPYPNTNKKFELINQQAEQYNIEIKGVDVKPPETFHDIELYYNYLISVLRLQRWIPPLQ
;
A
#
# COMPACT_ATOMS: atom_id res chain seq x y z
N MET A 1 18.77 7.17 2.70
CA MET A 1 17.68 7.19 1.68
C MET A 1 16.37 7.64 2.33
N LYS A 2 15.62 8.59 1.75
CA LYS A 2 14.29 8.97 2.28
C LYS A 2 13.22 7.98 1.78
N GLN A 3 12.44 7.42 2.69
CA GLN A 3 11.29 6.55 2.38
C GLN A 3 10.03 7.27 2.85
N SER A 4 9.04 7.44 1.97
CA SER A 4 7.83 8.19 2.35
C SER A 4 6.59 7.66 1.66
N PHE A 5 5.50 7.66 2.41
CA PHE A 5 4.17 7.46 1.85
C PHE A 5 3.70 8.72 1.13
N ILE A 6 3.05 8.53 -0.02
CA ILE A 6 2.39 9.58 -0.79
C ILE A 6 0.94 9.16 -0.92
N LYS A 7 0.04 9.90 -0.26
CA LYS A 7 -1.40 9.60 -0.30
C LYS A 7 -1.95 9.92 -1.69
N ILE A 8 -2.59 8.94 -2.33
CA ILE A 8 -3.39 9.19 -3.54
C ILE A 8 -4.79 9.66 -3.12
N GLY A 9 -5.44 8.91 -2.23
CA GLY A 9 -6.79 9.20 -1.76
C GLY A 9 -7.43 8.02 -1.04
N GLU A 10 -8.76 7.93 -1.10
CA GLU A 10 -9.59 6.96 -0.34
C GLU A 10 -10.78 6.43 -1.18
N GLY A 11 -11.09 7.07 -2.31
CA GLY A 11 -12.32 6.93 -3.07
C GLY A 11 -12.29 5.93 -4.22
N LEU A 12 -13.28 6.02 -5.10
CA LEU A 12 -13.36 5.20 -6.33
C LEU A 12 -12.53 5.82 -7.47
N THR A 13 -12.48 7.14 -7.59
CA THR A 13 -11.65 7.82 -8.60
C THR A 13 -10.16 7.52 -8.38
N ASP A 14 -9.72 7.51 -7.13
CA ASP A 14 -8.33 7.22 -6.75
C ASP A 14 -7.89 5.81 -7.16
N LEU A 15 -8.83 4.85 -7.25
CA LEU A 15 -8.55 3.50 -7.72
C LEU A 15 -8.10 3.46 -9.18
N PHE A 16 -8.68 4.32 -10.03
CA PHE A 16 -8.27 4.40 -11.42
C PHE A 16 -6.86 4.98 -11.54
N GLU A 17 -6.54 6.02 -10.77
CA GLU A 17 -5.16 6.55 -10.71
C GLU A 17 -4.18 5.52 -10.15
N PHE A 18 -4.57 4.77 -9.10
CA PHE A 18 -3.75 3.69 -8.55
C PHE A 18 -3.44 2.62 -9.60
N ASN A 19 -4.43 2.22 -10.41
CA ASN A 19 -4.22 1.27 -11.50
C ASN A 19 -3.36 1.84 -12.63
N THR A 20 -3.55 3.11 -12.98
CA THR A 20 -2.69 3.82 -13.95
C THR A 20 -1.23 3.84 -13.46
N LEU A 21 -0.99 4.08 -12.17
CA LEU A 21 0.36 4.00 -11.61
C LEU A 21 0.95 2.60 -11.76
N ILE A 22 0.17 1.54 -11.57
CA ILE A 22 0.60 0.17 -11.84
C ILE A 22 0.98 0.00 -13.32
N GLU A 23 0.07 0.33 -14.23
CA GLU A 23 0.24 0.17 -15.68
C GLU A 23 1.48 0.89 -16.22
N TYR A 24 1.74 2.11 -15.77
CA TYR A 24 2.84 2.92 -16.31
C TYR A 24 4.16 2.77 -15.55
N ASN A 25 4.15 2.20 -14.34
CA ASN A 25 5.37 2.09 -13.52
C ASN A 25 5.75 0.66 -13.13
N TYR A 26 5.07 -0.38 -13.63
CA TYR A 26 5.26 -1.77 -13.24
C TYR A 26 6.73 -2.21 -13.12
N ALA A 27 7.60 -1.82 -14.05
CA ALA A 27 9.02 -2.20 -14.04
C ALA A 27 9.78 -1.72 -12.77
N ARG A 28 9.32 -0.62 -12.17
CA ARG A 28 9.88 -0.04 -10.94
C ARG A 28 9.10 -0.47 -9.69
N ILE A 29 7.92 -1.05 -9.82
CA ILE A 29 7.18 -1.56 -8.65
C ILE A 29 7.93 -2.77 -8.09
N ASP A 30 8.06 -2.80 -6.78
CA ASP A 30 8.61 -3.94 -6.05
C ASP A 30 7.47 -4.83 -5.56
N TYR A 31 6.51 -4.24 -4.84
CA TYR A 31 5.35 -4.94 -4.27
C TYR A 31 4.10 -4.08 -4.33
N ILE A 32 2.94 -4.74 -4.38
CA ILE A 32 1.67 -4.16 -3.89
C ILE A 32 1.41 -4.73 -2.51
N VAL A 33 1.14 -3.87 -1.53
CA VAL A 33 0.96 -4.29 -0.13
C VAL A 33 -0.40 -3.85 0.38
N TYR A 34 -1.18 -4.81 0.88
CA TYR A 34 -2.39 -4.56 1.64
C TYR A 34 -2.10 -4.45 3.13
N PHE A 35 -2.69 -3.43 3.75
CA PHE A 35 -2.68 -3.22 5.20
C PHE A 35 -4.10 -3.39 5.73
N HIS A 36 -4.35 -4.56 6.32
CA HIS A 36 -5.67 -4.96 6.77
C HIS A 36 -5.91 -4.54 8.22
N THR A 37 -7.15 -4.14 8.53
CA THR A 37 -7.53 -3.74 9.89
C THR A 37 -8.73 -4.55 10.38
N PRO A 38 -8.62 -5.89 10.46
CA PRO A 38 -9.77 -6.77 10.74
C PRO A 38 -10.41 -6.54 12.10
N THR A 39 -9.69 -5.93 13.05
CA THR A 39 -10.18 -5.60 14.39
C THR A 39 -10.75 -4.19 14.51
N SER A 40 -10.76 -3.39 13.43
CA SER A 40 -11.38 -2.06 13.42
C SER A 40 -12.91 -2.17 13.31
N GLU A 41 -13.63 -1.16 13.79
CA GLU A 41 -15.10 -1.13 13.71
C GLU A 41 -15.61 -1.27 12.27
N HIS A 42 -14.91 -0.65 11.32
CA HIS A 42 -15.31 -0.63 9.91
C HIS A 42 -14.62 -1.67 9.04
N GLN A 43 -13.72 -2.49 9.61
CA GLN A 43 -12.95 -3.54 8.93
C GLN A 43 -12.54 -3.16 7.52
N ARG A 44 -11.60 -2.20 7.42
CA ARG A 44 -11.13 -1.67 6.15
C ARG A 44 -9.79 -2.29 5.76
N SER A 45 -9.35 -1.98 4.55
CA SER A 45 -7.98 -2.24 4.12
C SER A 45 -7.46 -1.04 3.36
N SER A 46 -6.23 -0.66 3.69
CA SER A 46 -5.42 0.25 2.89
C SER A 46 -4.58 -0.56 1.91
N VAL A 47 -4.14 0.06 0.82
CA VAL A 47 -3.30 -0.58 -0.19
C VAL A 47 -2.24 0.38 -0.67
N ALA A 48 -1.01 -0.11 -0.82
CA ALA A 48 0.11 0.69 -1.30
C ALA A 48 0.90 0.02 -2.43
N ILE A 49 1.37 0.84 -3.37
CA ILE A 49 2.41 0.49 -4.33
C ILE A 49 3.75 0.83 -3.69
N ILE A 50 4.59 -0.18 -3.49
CA ILE A 50 5.96 0.00 -2.99
C ILE A 50 6.89 0.07 -4.20
N MET A 51 7.46 1.25 -4.44
CA MET A 51 8.42 1.43 -5.54
C MET A 51 9.81 0.93 -5.11
N LYS A 52 10.59 0.45 -6.07
CA LYS A 52 12.04 0.34 -5.91
C LYS A 52 12.65 1.72 -5.65
N PRO A 53 13.74 1.82 -4.87
CA PRO A 53 14.49 3.05 -4.71
C PRO A 53 14.80 3.74 -6.04
N THR A 54 14.83 5.08 -6.06
CA THR A 54 15.31 5.83 -7.22
C THR A 54 16.77 5.51 -7.50
N SER A 55 17.21 5.76 -8.74
CA SER A 55 18.63 5.82 -9.06
C SER A 55 19.38 6.71 -8.05
N GLY A 56 20.54 6.25 -7.59
CA GLY A 56 21.32 6.92 -6.53
C GLY A 56 20.82 6.73 -5.09
N LEU A 57 19.78 5.90 -4.87
CA LEU A 57 19.24 5.58 -3.53
C LEU A 57 18.84 6.82 -2.70
N HIS A 58 18.39 7.88 -3.38
CA HIS A 58 17.98 9.11 -2.71
C HIS A 58 16.57 8.99 -2.11
N PHE A 59 15.64 8.36 -2.82
CA PHE A 59 14.23 8.30 -2.43
C PHE A 59 13.57 6.95 -2.75
N GLN A 60 12.62 6.53 -1.92
CA GLN A 60 11.73 5.42 -2.19
C GLN A 60 10.29 5.86 -1.93
N ALA A 61 9.49 5.87 -3.01
CA ALA A 61 8.10 6.26 -2.97
C ALA A 61 7.20 5.08 -2.59
N MET A 62 6.21 5.31 -1.74
CA MET A 62 5.16 4.35 -1.45
C MET A 62 3.81 5.04 -1.66
N TYR A 63 3.12 4.77 -2.76
CA TYR A 63 1.83 5.42 -3.06
C TYR A 63 0.72 4.64 -2.36
N ILE A 64 -0.09 5.30 -1.54
CA ILE A 64 -1.09 4.62 -0.69
C ILE A 64 -2.50 5.19 -0.87
N MET A 65 -3.48 4.29 -0.90
CA MET A 65 -4.87 4.62 -0.62
C MET A 65 -5.25 4.10 0.77
N ILE A 66 -5.71 5.00 1.65
CA ILE A 66 -6.02 4.67 3.06
C ILE A 66 -7.48 4.25 3.18
N ASN A 67 -7.75 3.15 3.91
CA ASN A 67 -9.09 2.63 4.16
C ASN A 67 -9.97 2.47 2.89
N ALA A 68 -9.33 2.29 1.73
CA ALA A 68 -9.97 2.41 0.42
C ALA A 68 -10.87 1.22 0.06
N LEU A 69 -10.72 0.11 0.78
CA LEU A 69 -11.31 -1.19 0.50
C LEU A 69 -12.02 -1.71 1.75
N ASN A 70 -13.09 -2.49 1.56
CA ASN A 70 -13.55 -3.37 2.63
C ASN A 70 -12.50 -4.47 2.84
N TYR A 71 -12.34 -4.94 4.08
CA TYR A 71 -11.50 -6.10 4.37
C TYR A 71 -11.94 -7.29 3.49
N PRO A 72 -11.04 -7.87 2.68
CA PRO A 72 -11.44 -8.77 1.59
C PRO A 72 -11.63 -10.23 2.02
N TYR A 73 -11.67 -10.51 3.34
CA TYR A 73 -11.80 -11.86 3.88
C TYR A 73 -13.01 -11.98 4.82
N PRO A 74 -13.75 -13.10 4.76
CA PRO A 74 -13.61 -14.21 3.81
C PRO A 74 -14.16 -13.89 2.41
N ASN A 75 -14.92 -12.80 2.27
CA ASN A 75 -15.55 -12.40 1.03
C ASN A 75 -14.79 -11.24 0.38
N THR A 76 -14.35 -11.46 -0.86
CA THR A 76 -13.68 -10.46 -1.69
C THR A 76 -14.60 -9.28 -2.05
N ASN A 77 -14.04 -8.24 -2.63
CA ASN A 77 -14.77 -7.09 -3.17
C ASN A 77 -14.16 -6.60 -4.49
N LYS A 78 -14.98 -5.92 -5.31
CA LYS A 78 -14.60 -5.47 -6.66
C LYS A 78 -13.33 -4.64 -6.72
N LYS A 79 -13.09 -3.77 -5.73
CA LYS A 79 -11.89 -2.93 -5.73
C LYS A 79 -10.63 -3.77 -5.47
N PHE A 80 -10.70 -4.75 -4.57
CA PHE A 80 -9.63 -5.71 -4.30
C PHE A 80 -9.33 -6.56 -5.55
N GLU A 81 -10.37 -7.08 -6.21
CA GLU A 81 -10.24 -7.86 -7.45
C GLU A 81 -9.58 -7.06 -8.56
N LEU A 82 -10.00 -5.81 -8.77
CA LEU A 82 -9.47 -4.96 -9.84
C LEU A 82 -7.98 -4.68 -9.67
N ILE A 83 -7.52 -4.41 -8.45
CA ILE A 83 -6.09 -4.19 -8.16
C ILE A 83 -5.31 -5.49 -8.38
N ASN A 84 -5.82 -6.62 -7.90
CA ASN A 84 -5.14 -7.91 -8.04
C ASN A 84 -5.02 -8.34 -9.50
N GLN A 85 -6.06 -8.14 -10.32
CA GLN A 85 -6.02 -8.39 -11.76
C GLN A 85 -4.97 -7.50 -12.45
N GLN A 86 -4.88 -6.22 -12.08
CA GLN A 86 -3.87 -5.31 -12.60
C GLN A 86 -2.45 -5.76 -12.22
N ALA A 87 -2.24 -6.13 -10.95
CA ALA A 87 -0.97 -6.64 -10.46
C ALA A 87 -0.54 -7.92 -11.19
N GLU A 88 -1.48 -8.86 -11.37
CA GLU A 88 -1.27 -10.13 -12.08
C GLU A 88 -0.87 -9.88 -13.54
N GLN A 89 -1.55 -8.96 -14.24
CA GLN A 89 -1.23 -8.60 -15.63
C GLN A 89 0.24 -8.17 -15.81
N TYR A 90 0.81 -7.49 -14.82
CA TYR A 90 2.21 -7.03 -14.87
C TYR A 90 3.18 -7.88 -14.03
N ASN A 91 2.72 -9.05 -13.54
CA ASN A 91 3.51 -9.97 -12.72
C ASN A 91 4.14 -9.30 -11.49
N ILE A 92 3.35 -8.46 -10.82
CA ILE A 92 3.74 -7.76 -9.58
C ILE A 92 3.33 -8.62 -8.38
N GLU A 93 4.28 -8.83 -7.47
CA GLU A 93 4.02 -9.58 -6.25
C GLU A 93 3.11 -8.78 -5.29
N ILE A 94 2.06 -9.46 -4.81
CA ILE A 94 1.10 -8.91 -3.86
C ILE A 94 1.39 -9.48 -2.47
N LYS A 95 1.38 -8.61 -1.46
CA LYS A 95 1.58 -8.95 -0.05
C LYS A 95 0.45 -8.40 0.81
N GLY A 96 0.26 -9.00 1.98
CA GLY A 96 -0.76 -8.57 2.93
C GLY A 96 -0.28 -8.70 4.37
N VAL A 97 -0.65 -7.76 5.22
CA VAL A 97 -0.34 -7.78 6.65
C VAL A 97 -1.45 -7.12 7.45
N ASP A 98 -1.78 -7.70 8.60
CA ASP A 98 -2.70 -7.10 9.57
C ASP A 98 -1.98 -6.02 10.38
N VAL A 99 -2.62 -4.86 10.51
CA VAL A 99 -2.07 -3.68 11.18
C VAL A 99 -3.12 -3.01 12.07
N LYS A 100 -2.66 -2.13 12.96
CA LYS A 100 -3.55 -1.21 13.67
C LYS A 100 -4.20 -0.23 12.70
N PRO A 101 -5.48 0.13 12.90
CA PRO A 101 -6.13 1.07 12.00
C PRO A 101 -5.66 2.51 12.19
N PRO A 102 -5.73 3.36 11.14
CA PRO A 102 -5.20 4.71 11.15
C PRO A 102 -5.81 5.59 12.25
N GLU A 103 -7.09 5.39 12.59
CA GLU A 103 -7.78 6.11 13.67
C GLU A 103 -7.21 5.88 15.07
N THR A 104 -6.33 4.89 15.27
CA THR A 104 -5.63 4.69 16.56
C THR A 104 -4.44 5.64 16.75
N PHE A 105 -4.08 6.41 15.73
CA PHE A 105 -2.96 7.34 15.73
C PHE A 105 -3.48 8.78 15.75
N HIS A 106 -2.74 9.66 16.44
CA HIS A 106 -3.13 11.08 16.57
C HIS A 106 -3.07 11.83 15.23
N ASP A 107 -2.17 11.43 14.35
CA ASP A 107 -2.04 11.98 12.99
C ASP A 107 -1.57 10.91 12.00
N ILE A 108 -1.67 11.24 10.72
CA ILE A 108 -1.35 10.31 9.64
C ILE A 108 0.15 10.06 9.49
N GLU A 109 1.00 10.99 9.89
CA GLU A 109 2.46 10.82 9.81
C GLU A 109 2.94 9.76 10.80
N LEU A 110 2.35 9.71 12.01
CA LEU A 110 2.58 8.64 12.98
C LEU A 110 2.12 7.28 12.43
N TYR A 111 0.97 7.23 11.77
CA TYR A 111 0.50 6.00 11.11
C TYR A 111 1.47 5.55 10.01
N TYR A 112 1.96 6.48 9.18
CA TYR A 112 2.96 6.19 8.15
C TYR A 112 4.28 5.68 8.74
N ASN A 113 4.79 6.29 9.81
CA ASN A 113 5.98 5.80 10.50
C ASN A 113 5.80 4.37 11.04
N TYR A 114 4.61 4.07 11.55
CA TYR A 114 4.24 2.72 11.96
C TYR A 114 4.23 1.74 10.78
N LEU A 115 3.56 2.08 9.66
CA LEU A 115 3.53 1.22 8.47
C LEU A 115 4.93 0.99 7.89
N ILE A 116 5.78 2.02 7.83
CA ILE A 116 7.19 1.89 7.41
C ILE A 116 7.93 0.90 8.31
N SER A 117 7.69 0.95 9.63
CA SER A 117 8.29 0.01 10.58
C SER A 117 7.83 -1.42 10.33
N VAL A 118 6.54 -1.63 10.06
CA VAL A 118 5.97 -2.94 9.67
C VAL A 118 6.63 -3.46 8.39
N LEU A 119 6.72 -2.64 7.34
CA LEU A 119 7.34 -3.02 6.07
C LEU A 119 8.81 -3.43 6.24
N ARG A 120 9.58 -2.73 7.09
CA ARG A 120 10.97 -3.11 7.39
C ARG A 120 11.07 -4.41 8.17
N LEU A 121 10.20 -4.63 9.16
CA LEU A 121 10.17 -5.88 9.93
C LEU A 121 9.91 -7.09 9.00
N GLN A 122 9.05 -6.91 8.01
CA GLN A 122 8.76 -7.92 6.99
C GLN A 122 9.85 -8.02 5.90
N ARG A 123 10.86 -7.15 5.92
CA ARG A 123 11.92 -7.03 4.89
C ARG A 123 11.36 -6.72 3.49
N TRP A 124 10.25 -6.00 3.41
CA TRP A 124 9.62 -5.59 2.14
C TRP A 124 10.10 -4.23 1.65
N ILE A 125 10.83 -3.49 2.49
CA ILE A 125 11.60 -2.31 2.08
C ILE A 125 13.01 -2.40 2.69
N PRO A 126 14.02 -1.75 2.07
CA PRO A 126 15.38 -1.70 2.61
C PRO A 126 15.44 -1.10 4.02
N PRO A 127 16.44 -1.48 4.83
CA PRO A 127 16.70 -0.86 6.12
C PRO A 127 17.04 0.63 5.97
N LEU A 128 16.91 1.39 7.07
CA LEU A 128 17.46 2.75 7.11
C LEU A 128 18.97 2.68 6.90
N GLN A 129 19.44 3.51 5.98
CA GLN A 129 20.86 3.84 5.79
C GLN A 129 21.17 5.13 6.53
#